data_AF-A0A8E0KLT6-F1
#
_entry.id   AF-A0A8E0KLT6-F1
#
_cell.length_a   1.000
_cell.length_b   1.000
_cell.length_c   1.000
_cell.angle_alpha   90.00
_cell.angle_beta   90.00
_cell.angle_gamma   90.00
#
_symmetry.space_group_name_H-M   'P 1'
#
loop_
_entity.id
_entity.type
_entity.pdbx_description
1 polymer ?
#
loop_
_entity_poly.entity_id
_entity_poly.type
_entity_poly.pdbx_seq_one_letter_code
_entity_poly.pdbx_strand_id
1 'polypeptide(L)'
;MRSPETWDAARQAYLEGGGAQDICDRYGLTLSTFRARARREGWRRADMPDPEPGPELDDVDDDSPLPSLQDMSATVWRRAVRALNLGRPGETQRWLAIHARLEQQIRANEEAHLIARAMAVADRRREAV
;
A
#
# COMPACT_ATOMS: atom_id res chain seq x y z
N MET A 1 -14.86 27.42 15.89
CA MET A 1 -14.40 26.20 16.60
C MET A 1 -15.02 24.98 15.92
N ARG A 2 -14.27 23.88 15.74
CA ARG A 2 -14.82 22.60 15.24
C ARG A 2 -15.44 21.82 16.40
N SER A 3 -16.37 20.91 16.10
CA SER A 3 -17.01 20.09 17.14
C SER A 3 -16.00 19.13 17.80
N PRO A 4 -16.20 18.75 19.07
CA PRO A 4 -15.40 17.71 19.73
C PRO A 4 -15.35 16.41 18.91
N GLU A 5 -16.48 15.99 18.35
CA GLU A 5 -16.60 14.80 17.50
C GLU A 5 -15.67 14.84 16.28
N THR A 6 -15.50 16.01 15.66
CA THR A 6 -14.59 16.17 14.52
C THR A 6 -13.14 15.93 14.93
N TRP A 7 -12.77 16.36 16.13
CA TRP A 7 -11.44 16.17 16.67
C TRP A 7 -11.19 14.73 17.10
N ASP A 8 -12.18 14.06 17.67
CA ASP A 8 -12.09 12.64 18.04
C ASP A 8 -11.96 11.75 16.80
N ALA A 9 -12.75 12.00 15.75
CA ALA A 9 -12.63 11.30 14.48
C ALA A 9 -11.27 11.53 13.80
N ALA A 10 -10.78 12.77 13.81
CA ALA A 10 -9.45 13.09 13.28
C ALA A 10 -8.31 12.44 14.07
N ARG A 11 -8.46 12.36 15.40
CA ARG A 11 -7.52 11.66 16.28
C ARG A 11 -7.49 10.17 15.98
N GLN A 12 -8.65 9.51 15.92
CA GLN A 12 -8.73 8.07 15.63
C GLN A 12 -8.07 7.75 14.28
N ALA A 13 -8.44 8.48 13.23
CA ALA A 13 -7.84 8.28 11.90
C ALA A 13 -6.31 8.49 11.89
N TYR A 14 -5.78 9.36 12.75
CA TYR A 14 -4.35 9.61 12.87
C TYR A 14 -3.62 8.47 13.58
N LEU A 15 -4.22 7.98 14.67
CA LEU A 15 -3.70 6.86 15.46
C LEU A 15 -3.76 5.54 14.68
N GLU A 16 -4.74 5.37 13.80
CA GLU A 16 -4.85 4.23 12.85
C GLU A 16 -3.80 4.25 11.73
N GLY A 17 -2.90 5.24 11.70
CA GLY A 17 -1.83 5.32 10.71
C GLY A 17 -2.10 6.30 9.56
N GLY A 18 -3.21 7.04 9.59
CA GLY A 18 -3.49 8.06 8.59
C GLY A 18 -2.44 9.18 8.55
N GLY A 19 -2.26 9.76 7.35
CA GLY A 19 -1.42 10.93 7.15
C GLY A 19 -2.04 12.20 7.73
N ALA A 20 -1.28 12.98 8.47
CA ALA A 20 -1.80 14.20 9.13
C ALA A 20 -2.39 15.21 8.15
N GLN A 21 -1.81 15.35 6.96
CA GLN A 21 -2.32 16.25 5.92
C GLN A 21 -3.69 15.77 5.40
N ASP A 22 -3.80 14.49 5.05
CA ASP A 22 -5.02 13.86 4.53
C ASP A 22 -6.18 13.98 5.52
N ILE A 23 -5.89 13.82 6.80
CA ILE A 23 -6.85 13.97 7.90
C ILE A 23 -7.28 15.43 8.01
N CYS A 24 -6.33 16.37 7.95
CA CYS A 24 -6.65 17.79 7.99
C CYS A 24 -7.56 18.20 6.83
N ASP A 25 -7.25 17.74 5.62
CA ASP A 25 -8.06 18.02 4.42
C ASP A 25 -9.48 17.44 4.58
N ARG A 26 -9.59 16.19 5.08
CA ARG A 26 -10.88 15.48 5.29
C ARG A 26 -11.79 16.17 6.31
N TYR A 27 -11.23 16.62 7.43
CA TYR A 27 -12.00 17.18 8.55
C TYR A 27 -12.02 18.71 8.55
N GLY A 28 -11.47 19.35 7.51
CA GLY A 28 -11.37 20.80 7.38
C GLY A 28 -10.59 21.42 8.54
N LEU A 29 -9.51 20.76 8.98
CA LEU A 29 -8.60 21.23 10.01
C LEU A 29 -7.36 21.84 9.35
N THR A 30 -6.71 22.78 10.04
CA THR A 30 -5.40 23.25 9.60
C THR A 30 -4.31 22.38 10.20
N LEU A 31 -3.28 22.06 9.41
CA LEU A 31 -2.19 21.19 9.84
C LEU A 31 -1.49 21.72 11.10
N SER A 32 -1.29 23.04 11.18
CA SER A 32 -0.67 23.68 12.34
C SER A 32 -1.49 23.51 13.62
N THR A 33 -2.81 23.71 13.56
CA THR A 33 -3.71 23.53 14.72
C THR A 33 -3.80 22.06 15.12
N PHE A 34 -3.85 21.16 14.14
CA PHE A 34 -3.83 19.73 14.38
C PHE A 34 -2.55 19.29 15.09
N ARG A 35 -1.37 19.72 14.62
CA ARG A 35 -0.07 19.41 15.25
C ARG A 35 0.07 20.00 16.64
N ALA A 36 -0.36 21.25 16.83
CA ALA A 36 -0.34 21.89 18.15
C ALA A 36 -1.20 21.13 19.15
N ARG A 37 -2.40 20.71 18.73
CA ARG A 37 -3.31 19.89 19.55
C ARG A 37 -2.74 18.51 19.82
N ALA A 38 -2.24 17.82 18.80
CA ALA A 38 -1.61 16.52 18.92
C ALA A 38 -0.41 16.53 19.88
N ARG A 39 0.40 17.61 19.90
CA ARG A 39 1.47 17.78 20.87
C ARG A 39 0.94 17.99 22.30
N ARG A 40 -0.10 18.81 22.46
CA ARG A 40 -0.68 19.10 23.78
C ARG A 40 -1.37 17.89 24.38
N GLU A 41 -1.98 17.05 23.55
CA GLU A 41 -2.80 15.90 23.95
C GLU A 41 -2.05 14.57 23.79
N GLY A 42 -0.74 14.61 23.47
CA GLY A 42 0.13 13.43 23.45
C GLY A 42 -0.14 12.44 22.32
N TRP A 43 -0.68 12.88 21.19
CA TRP A 43 -1.03 12.01 20.06
C TRP A 43 0.12 11.80 19.08
N ARG A 44 1.23 12.54 19.20
CA ARG A 44 2.32 12.41 18.23
C ARG A 44 2.86 10.99 18.31
N ARG A 45 3.23 10.43 17.16
CA ARG A 45 3.89 9.11 17.13
C ARG A 45 5.13 9.03 18.03
N ALA A 46 5.82 10.16 18.24
CA ALA A 46 6.95 10.28 19.16
C ALA A 46 6.57 10.38 20.65
N ASP A 47 5.30 10.69 20.96
CA ASP A 47 4.77 10.74 22.34
C ASP A 47 4.02 9.45 22.71
N MET A 48 3.68 8.62 21.71
CA MET A 48 3.15 7.28 21.96
C MET A 48 4.24 6.43 22.59
N PRO A 49 3.90 5.51 23.52
CA PRO A 49 4.85 4.47 23.88
C PRO A 49 5.36 3.83 22.59
N ASP A 50 6.65 3.48 22.56
CA ASP A 50 7.17 2.71 21.44
C ASP A 50 6.18 1.57 21.18
N PRO A 51 5.79 1.35 19.92
CA PRO A 51 4.95 0.20 19.62
C PRO A 51 5.62 -0.99 20.28
N GLU A 52 4.83 -1.83 20.97
CA GLU A 52 5.30 -3.16 21.35
C GLU A 52 6.08 -3.68 20.16
N PRO A 53 7.35 -4.12 20.35
CA PRO A 53 8.14 -4.63 19.25
C PRO A 53 7.21 -5.56 18.49
N GLY A 54 7.06 -5.29 17.19
CA GLY A 54 6.33 -6.23 16.34
C GLY A 54 6.92 -7.62 16.57
N PRO A 55 6.18 -8.69 16.24
CA PRO A 55 6.76 -10.03 16.21
C PRO A 55 8.22 -9.95 15.75
N GLU A 56 9.14 -10.56 16.51
CA GLU A 56 10.54 -10.58 16.10
C GLU A 56 10.54 -11.04 14.63
N LEU A 57 11.43 -10.53 13.78
CA LEU A 57 11.35 -10.85 12.33
C LEU A 57 11.37 -12.37 12.04
N ASP A 58 11.72 -13.18 13.03
CA ASP A 58 11.65 -14.64 13.07
C ASP A 58 10.21 -15.21 13.23
N ASP A 59 9.21 -14.41 13.66
CA ASP A 59 7.79 -14.80 13.79
C ASP A 59 6.95 -14.35 12.57
N VAL A 60 7.54 -13.65 11.60
CA VAL A 60 6.95 -13.60 10.26
C VAL A 60 7.12 -15.01 9.73
N ASP A 61 6.03 -15.76 9.66
CA ASP A 61 5.98 -17.08 9.03
C ASP A 61 6.67 -17.00 7.66
N ASP A 62 7.95 -17.39 7.60
CA ASP A 62 8.81 -17.27 6.41
C ASP A 62 8.26 -18.15 5.26
N ASP A 63 7.44 -19.13 5.62
CA ASP A 63 6.67 -19.98 4.71
C ASP A 63 5.38 -19.30 4.19
N SER A 64 5.01 -18.12 4.68
CA SER A 64 3.89 -17.38 4.10
C SER A 64 4.22 -17.01 2.66
N PRO A 65 3.41 -17.44 1.68
CA PRO A 65 3.72 -17.23 0.28
C PRO A 65 3.80 -15.73 0.01
N LEU A 66 4.95 -15.31 -0.54
CA LEU A 66 5.12 -13.95 -1.01
C LEU A 66 3.98 -13.62 -2.00
N PRO A 67 3.41 -12.40 -1.93
CA PRO A 67 2.33 -12.01 -2.81
C PRO A 67 2.77 -12.13 -4.27
N SER A 68 1.87 -12.67 -5.10
CA SER A 68 2.14 -12.79 -6.54
C SER A 68 2.26 -11.40 -7.18
N LEU A 69 2.86 -11.34 -8.38
CA LEU A 69 2.89 -10.09 -9.15
C LEU A 69 1.47 -9.56 -9.42
N GLN A 70 0.49 -10.45 -9.57
CA GLN A 70 -0.93 -10.12 -9.72
C GLN A 70 -1.49 -9.46 -8.45
N ASP A 71 -1.19 -10.00 -7.27
CA ASP A 71 -1.62 -9.42 -5.99
C ASP A 71 -1.00 -8.04 -5.75
N MET A 72 0.28 -7.89 -6.10
CA MET A 72 0.99 -6.62 -6.06
C MET A 72 0.36 -5.60 -7.03
N SER A 73 0.07 -6.01 -8.27
CA SER A 73 -0.57 -5.15 -9.29
C SER A 73 -1.93 -4.66 -8.80
N ALA A 74 -2.79 -5.57 -8.32
CA ALA A 74 -4.11 -5.23 -7.78
C ALA A 74 -4.02 -4.24 -6.59
N THR A 75 -3.02 -4.40 -5.72
CA THR A 75 -2.78 -3.49 -4.61
C THR A 75 -2.37 -2.09 -5.07
N VAL A 76 -1.47 -2.00 -6.05
CA VAL A 76 -1.05 -0.71 -6.63
C VAL A 76 -2.21 -0.03 -7.36
N TRP A 77 -3.05 -0.79 -8.07
CA TRP A 77 -4.26 -0.25 -8.73
C TRP A 77 -5.21 0.39 -7.73
N ARG A 78 -5.51 -0.28 -6.61
CA ARG A 78 -6.35 0.29 -5.54
C ARG A 78 -5.80 1.61 -5.00
N ARG A 79 -4.46 1.73 -4.87
CA ARG A 79 -3.81 2.98 -4.44
C ARG A 79 -3.94 4.08 -5.49
N ALA A 80 -3.80 3.76 -6.78
CA ALA A 80 -4.01 4.72 -7.87
C ALA A 80 -5.44 5.26 -7.88
N VAL A 81 -6.45 4.39 -7.78
CA VAL A 81 -7.88 4.79 -7.72
C VAL A 81 -8.15 5.67 -6.50
N ARG A 82 -7.60 5.32 -5.34
CA ARG A 82 -7.73 6.14 -4.12
C ARG A 82 -7.11 7.52 -4.30
N ALA A 83 -5.89 7.61 -4.84
CA ALA A 83 -5.22 8.89 -5.09
C ALA A 83 -5.98 9.76 -6.10
N LEU A 84 -6.56 9.13 -7.14
CA LEU A 84 -7.41 9.79 -8.12
C LEU A 84 -8.66 10.39 -7.46
N ASN A 85 -9.37 9.61 -6.66
CA ASN A 85 -10.57 10.08 -5.94
C ASN A 85 -10.28 11.22 -4.95
N LEU A 86 -9.05 11.30 -4.44
CA LEU A 86 -8.59 12.39 -3.57
C LEU A 86 -8.05 13.60 -4.34
N GLY A 87 -8.09 13.60 -5.67
CA GLY A 87 -7.60 14.72 -6.48
C GLY A 87 -6.09 14.93 -6.39
N ARG A 88 -5.29 13.85 -6.24
CA ARG A 88 -3.83 13.91 -6.07
C ARG A 88 -3.09 13.48 -7.34
N PRO A 89 -2.97 14.34 -8.36
CA PRO A 89 -2.51 13.92 -9.69
C PRO A 89 -1.10 13.33 -9.70
N GLY A 90 -0.16 13.89 -8.93
CA GLY A 90 1.21 13.36 -8.87
C GLY A 90 1.29 11.98 -8.21
N GLU A 91 0.47 11.73 -7.18
CA GLU A 91 0.40 10.42 -6.52
C GLU A 91 -0.29 9.39 -7.43
N THR A 92 -1.37 9.78 -8.12
CA THR A 92 -2.01 8.96 -9.15
C THR A 92 -1.00 8.57 -10.24
N GLN A 93 -0.27 9.53 -10.80
CA GLN A 93 0.72 9.27 -11.85
C GLN A 93 1.80 8.30 -11.38
N ARG A 94 2.31 8.47 -10.15
CA ARG A 94 3.29 7.56 -9.55
C ARG A 94 2.75 6.14 -9.46
N TRP A 95 1.54 5.95 -8.93
CA TRP A 95 0.96 4.60 -8.79
C TRP A 95 0.63 3.96 -10.14
N LEU A 96 0.14 4.74 -11.12
CA LEU A 96 -0.08 4.25 -12.48
C LEU A 96 1.21 3.80 -13.17
N ALA A 97 2.32 4.52 -12.97
CA ALA A 97 3.61 4.13 -13.53
C ALA A 97 4.11 2.79 -12.95
N ILE A 98 3.94 2.59 -11.64
CA ILE A 98 4.30 1.33 -10.98
C ILE A 98 3.40 0.18 -11.48
N HIS A 99 2.09 0.41 -11.57
CA HIS A 99 1.13 -0.57 -12.09
C HIS A 99 1.50 -1.00 -13.53
N ALA A 100 1.76 -0.04 -14.42
CA ALA A 100 2.15 -0.34 -15.80
C ALA A 100 3.40 -1.21 -15.90
N ARG A 101 4.37 -1.00 -14.99
CA ARG A 101 5.58 -1.83 -14.92
C ARG A 101 5.28 -3.26 -14.42
N LEU A 102 4.42 -3.41 -13.41
CA LEU A 102 4.01 -4.74 -12.92
C LEU A 102 3.26 -5.52 -14.00
N GLU A 103 2.34 -4.87 -14.71
CA GLU A 103 1.61 -5.47 -15.83
C GLU A 103 2.54 -5.91 -16.98
N GLN A 104 3.62 -5.16 -17.24
CA GLN A 104 4.65 -5.57 -18.19
C GLN A 104 5.37 -6.85 -17.73
N GLN A 105 5.71 -6.95 -16.44
CA GLN A 105 6.39 -8.12 -15.88
C GLN A 105 5.47 -9.35 -15.87
N ILE A 106 4.19 -9.19 -15.55
CA ILE A 106 3.19 -10.26 -15.59
C ILE A 106 3.15 -10.87 -16.99
N ARG A 107 2.99 -10.05 -18.03
CA ARG A 107 2.96 -10.53 -19.42
C ARG A 107 4.24 -11.25 -19.82
N ALA A 108 5.40 -10.68 -19.48
CA ALA A 108 6.68 -11.31 -19.80
C ALA A 108 6.85 -12.69 -19.14
N ASN A 109 6.40 -12.82 -17.89
CA ASN A 109 6.44 -14.10 -17.18
C ASN A 109 5.47 -15.13 -17.78
N GLU A 110 4.27 -14.70 -18.19
CA GLU A 110 3.29 -15.56 -18.87
C GLU A 110 3.85 -16.08 -20.20
N GLU A 111 4.44 -15.21 -21.01
CA GLU A 111 5.09 -15.59 -22.27
C GLU A 111 6.24 -16.58 -22.06
N ALA A 112 7.11 -16.32 -21.09
CA ALA A 112 8.22 -17.22 -20.76
C ALA A 112 7.71 -18.61 -20.33
N HIS A 113 6.64 -18.67 -19.52
CA HIS A 113 6.03 -19.94 -19.11
C HIS A 113 5.40 -20.69 -20.29
N LEU A 114 4.76 -20.00 -21.23
CA LEU A 114 4.19 -20.63 -22.43
C LEU A 114 5.29 -21.22 -23.31
N ILE A 115 6.39 -20.49 -23.53
CA ILE A 115 7.54 -20.96 -24.32
C ILE A 115 8.15 -22.20 -23.66
N ALA A 116 8.42 -22.15 -22.36
CA ALA A 116 8.99 -23.29 -21.62
C ALA A 116 8.09 -24.52 -21.70
N ARG A 117 6.77 -24.35 -21.58
CA ARG A 117 5.80 -25.45 -21.71
C ARG A 117 5.78 -26.03 -23.12
N ALA A 118 5.84 -25.19 -24.15
CA ALA A 118 5.86 -25.65 -25.54
C ALA A 118 7.15 -26.44 -25.86
N MET A 119 8.31 -25.96 -25.39
CA MET A 119 9.59 -26.67 -25.52
C MET A 119 9.56 -28.04 -24.84
N ALA A 120 9.04 -28.11 -23.61
CA ALA A 120 8.93 -29.38 -22.88
C ALA A 120 8.03 -30.40 -23.60
N VAL A 121 6.97 -29.95 -24.29
CA VAL A 121 6.13 -30.83 -25.10
C VAL A 121 6.86 -31.32 -26.36
N ALA A 122 7.63 -30.45 -27.01
CA ALA A 122 8.43 -30.81 -28.18
C ALA A 122 9.52 -31.82 -27.85
N ASP A 123 10.21 -31.67 -26.72
CA ASP A 123 11.22 -32.62 -26.25
C ASP A 123 10.63 -34.00 -25.97
N ARG A 124 9.52 -34.08 -25.23
CA ARG A 124 8.81 -35.35 -24.99
C ARG A 124 8.35 -36.05 -26.28
N ARG A 125 7.98 -35.28 -27.31
CA ARG A 125 7.60 -35.85 -28.62
C ARG A 125 8.81 -36.39 -29.38
N ARG A 126 9.99 -35.79 -29.22
CA ARG A 126 11.24 -36.27 -29.84
C ARG A 126 11.76 -37.55 -29.19
N GLU A 127 11.59 -37.70 -27.88
CA GLU A 127 12.00 -38.90 -27.14
C GLU A 127 11.10 -40.13 -27.40
N ALA A 128 9.92 -39.92 -27.99
CA ALA A 128 8.92 -40.97 -28.24
C ALA A 128 8.95 -41.55 -29.67
N VAL A 129 9.91 -41.12 -30.51
CA VAL A 129 10.11 -41.56 -31.91
C VAL A 129 11.43 -42.29 -32.02
#